data_AF-A0A7C5WIR1-F1
#
_entry.id   AF-A0A7C5WIR1-F1
#
_cell.length_a   1.000
_cell.length_b   1.000
_cell.length_c   1.000
_cell.angle_alpha   90.00
_cell.angle_beta   90.00
_cell.angle_gamma   90.00
#
_symmetry.space_group_name_H-M   'P 1'
#
loop_
_entity.id
_entity.type
_entity.pdbx_description
1 polymer ?
#
loop_
_entity_poly.entity_id
_entity_poly.type
_entity_poly.pdbx_seq_one_letter_code
_entity_poly.pdbx_strand_id
1 'polypeptide(L)' 'MRTSQRRRHAIEQLVRRRRIATQQELVEALEGLGFQVSQASVSRDIAALRLVKVDGCYAPAAQNVPDDDP' A
#
# COMPACT_ATOMS: atom_id res chain seq x y z
N MET A 1 10.23 16.70 1.05
CA MET A 1 9.09 15.83 1.47
C MET A 1 9.61 14.42 1.68
N ARG A 2 9.29 13.76 2.80
CA ARG A 2 9.80 12.41 3.10
C ARG A 2 9.20 11.40 2.12
N THR A 3 10.02 10.77 1.28
CA THR A 3 9.62 9.78 0.25
C THR A 3 8.69 8.69 0.79
N SER A 4 8.85 8.32 2.07
CA SER A 4 8.05 7.31 2.76
C SER A 4 6.55 7.64 2.85
N GLN A 5 6.17 8.92 2.98
CA GLN A 5 4.75 9.28 3.12
C GLN A 5 4.02 9.20 1.77
N ARG A 6 4.66 9.65 0.68
CA ARG A 6 4.12 9.49 -0.68
C ARG A 6 3.96 8.03 -1.05
N ARG A 7 4.94 7.19 -0.70
CA ARG A 7 4.88 5.75 -0.95
C ARG A 7 3.73 5.08 -0.21
N ARG A 8 3.53 5.40 1.07
CA ARG A 8 2.41 4.84 1.85
C ARG A 8 1.05 5.22 1.29
N HIS A 9 0.88 6.47 0.88
CA HIS A 9 -0.34 6.90 0.19
C HIS A 9 -0.57 6.12 -1.12
N ALA A 10 0.50 5.92 -1.91
CA ALA A 10 0.42 5.09 -3.12
C ALA A 10 0.04 3.64 -2.81
N ILE A 11 0.56 3.06 -1.73
CA ILE A 11 0.20 1.72 -1.25
C ILE A 11 -1.31 1.65 -0.93
N GLU A 12 -1.84 2.60 -0.15
CA GLU A 12 -3.27 2.63 0.18
C GLU A 12 -4.15 2.74 -1.07
N GLN A 13 -3.78 3.59 -2.02
CA GLN A 13 -4.49 3.72 -3.29
C GLN A 13 -4.43 2.42 -4.11
N LEU A 14 -3.27 1.77 -4.16
CA LEU A 14 -3.06 0.52 -4.90
C LEU A 14 -3.94 -0.61 -4.37
N VAL A 15 -3.94 -0.84 -3.05
CA VAL A 15 -4.72 -1.93 -2.44
C VAL A 15 -6.23 -1.69 -2.45
N ARG A 16 -6.67 -0.43 -2.62
CA ARG A 16 -8.10 -0.08 -2.84
C ARG A 16 -8.54 -0.30 -4.28
N ARG A 17 -7.66 -0.03 -5.25
CA ARG A 17 -8.00 -0.05 -6.68
C ARG A 17 -7.70 -1.39 -7.35
N ARG A 18 -6.82 -2.19 -6.77
CA ARG A 18 -6.34 -3.47 -7.34
C ARG A 18 -6.34 -4.55 -6.28
N ARG A 19 -6.64 -5.78 -6.68
CA ARG A 19 -6.48 -6.97 -5.83
C ARG A 19 -5.01 -7.32 -5.78
N ILE A 20 -4.38 -7.07 -4.64
CA ILE A 20 -2.95 -7.36 -4.43
C ILE A 20 -2.84 -8.44 -3.37
N ALA A 21 -2.43 -9.64 -3.75
CA ALA A 21 -2.40 -10.81 -2.88
C ALA A 21 -1.05 -10.95 -2.14
N THR A 22 0.02 -10.42 -2.73
CA THR A 22 1.39 -10.64 -2.27
C THR A 22 2.18 -9.35 -2.10
N GLN A 23 3.22 -9.39 -1.28
CA GLN A 23 4.12 -8.24 -1.11
C GLN A 23 4.93 -7.98 -2.38
N GLN A 24 5.21 -9.03 -3.16
CA GLN A 24 5.91 -8.95 -4.43
C GLN A 24 5.09 -8.15 -5.46
N GLU A 25 3.79 -8.42 -5.58
CA GLU A 25 2.89 -7.62 -6.43
C GLU A 25 2.86 -6.14 -6.00
N LEU A 26 2.93 -5.86 -4.70
CA LEU A 26 2.98 -4.49 -4.20
C LEU A 26 4.32 -3.80 -4.56
N VAL A 27 5.43 -4.54 -4.51
CA VAL A 27 6.75 -4.06 -4.95
C VAL A 27 6.71 -3.70 -6.43
N GLU A 28 6.26 -4.61 -7.28
CA GLU A 28 6.19 -4.42 -8.73
C GLU A 28 5.26 -3.25 -9.10
N ALA A 29 4.11 -3.14 -8.42
CA ALA A 29 3.18 -2.02 -8.63
C ALA A 29 3.78 -0.67 -8.22
N LEU A 30 4.58 -0.61 -7.15
CA LEU A 30 5.25 0.60 -6.71
C LEU A 30 6.44 0.97 -7.60
N GLU A 31 7.21 -0.01 -8.05
CA GLU A 31 8.29 0.19 -9.03
C GLU A 31 7.76 0.72 -10.36
N GLY A 32 6.62 0.21 -10.82
CA GLY A 32 5.91 0.74 -12.00
C GLY A 32 5.42 2.19 -11.85
N LEU A 33 5.30 2.69 -10.62
CA LEU A 33 5.00 4.09 -10.31
C LEU A 33 6.28 4.94 -10.08
N GLY A 34 7.46 4.36 -10.24
CA GLY A 34 8.76 5.02 -10.08
C GLY A 34 9.30 5.03 -8.65
N PHE A 35 8.72 4.26 -7.72
CA PHE A 35 9.27 4.12 -6.37
C PHE A 35 10.37 3.07 -6.33
N GLN A 36 11.55 3.43 -5.82
CA GLN A 36 12.59 2.45 -5.49
C GLN A 36 12.28 1.80 -4.14
N VAL A 37 11.82 0.55 -4.17
CA VAL A 37 11.38 -0.19 -2.99
C VAL A 37 11.97 -1.60 -2.97
N SER A 38 11.94 -2.21 -1.80
CA SER A 38 12.29 -3.62 -1.63
C SER A 38 11.19 -4.29 -0.82
N GLN A 39 11.17 -5.62 -0.83
CA GLN A 39 10.23 -6.39 -0.02
C GLN A 39 10.30 -6.01 1.48
N ALA A 40 11.49 -5.73 2.03
CA ALA A 40 11.65 -5.29 3.41
C ALA A 40 11.09 -3.87 3.67
N SER A 41 11.18 -2.98 2.68
CA SER A 41 10.60 -1.64 2.76
C SER A 41 9.08 -1.71 2.70
N VAL A 42 8.54 -2.51 1.78
CA VAL A 42 7.10 -2.76 1.62
C VAL A 42 6.52 -3.43 2.87
N SER A 43 7.18 -4.45 3.41
CA SER A 43 6.76 -5.13 4.64
C SER A 43 6.61 -4.16 5.81
N ARG A 44 7.58 -3.24 5.99
CA ARG A 44 7.49 -2.18 7.01
C ARG A 44 6.34 -1.22 6.77
N ASP A 45 6.05 -0.86 5.52
CA ASP A 45 4.94 0.04 5.21
C ASP A 45 3.57 -0.64 5.36
N ILE A 46 3.43 -1.92 4.99
CA ILE A 46 2.23 -2.73 5.27
C ILE A 46 1.95 -2.74 6.77
N ALA A 47 2.97 -2.98 7.59
CA ALA A 47 2.85 -2.97 9.05
C ALA A 47 2.51 -1.58 9.58
N ALA A 48 3.15 -0.53 9.07
CA ALA A 48 2.89 0.86 9.47
C ALA A 48 1.47 1.32 9.09
N LEU A 49 0.96 0.87 7.95
CA LEU A 49 -0.40 1.16 7.46
C LEU A 49 -1.47 0.22 8.04
N ARG A 50 -1.04 -0.79 8.82
CA ARG A 50 -1.93 -1.81 9.40
C ARG A 50 -2.83 -2.45 8.35
N LEU A 51 -2.28 -2.73 7.16
CA LEU A 51 -3.04 -3.42 6.13
C LEU A 51 -3.34 -4.85 6.57
N VAL A 52 -4.55 -5.31 6.28
CA VAL A 52 -5.03 -6.65 6.61
C VAL A 52 -5.27 -7.44 5.33
N LYS A 53 -5.27 -8.77 5.42
CA LYS A 53 -5.71 -9.61 4.31
C LYS A 53 -7.21 -9.87 4.40
N VAL A 54 -7.96 -9.42 3.39
CA VAL A 54 -9.38 -9.71 3.19
C VAL A 54 -9.48 -10.50 1.89
N ASP A 55 -10.08 -11.68 1.96
CA ASP A 55 -10.22 -12.60 0.80
C ASP A 55 -8.90 -12.83 0.05
N GLY A 56 -7.81 -13.04 0.81
CA GLY A 56 -6.47 -13.30 0.28
C GLY A 56 -5.71 -12.06 -0.23
N CYS A 57 -6.35 -10.89 -0.29
CA CYS A 57 -5.77 -9.65 -0.79
C CYS A 57 -5.54 -8.63 0.33
N TYR A 58 -4.49 -7.80 0.21
CA TYR A 58 -4.31 -6.68 1.11
C TYR A 58 -5.43 -5.66 0.92
N ALA A 59 -5.96 -5.19 2.05
CA ALA A 59 -6.93 -4.12 2.13
C ALA A 59 -6.58 -3.20 3.31
N PRO A 60 -6.95 -1.91 3.25
CA PRO A 60 -6.87 -1.03 4.42
C PRO A 60 -7.72 -1.62 5.54
N ALA A 61 -7.23 -1.62 6.78
CA ALA A 61 -8.11 -1.85 7.92
C ALA A 61 -9.25 -0.84 7.84
N ALA A 62 -10.50 -1.30 7.98
CA ALA A 62 -11.72 -0.54 7.73
C ALA A 62 -11.88 0.79 8.53
N GLN A 63 -10.92 1.15 9.37
CA GLN A 63 -10.89 2.36 10.19
C GLN A 63 -10.26 3.59 9.50
N ASN A 64 -9.91 3.51 8.21
CA ASN A 64 -9.42 4.67 7.45
C ASN A 64 -10.34 4.92 6.24
N VAL A 65 -11.58 5.34 6.50
CA VAL A 65 -12.38 6.05 5.48
C VAL A 65 -11.59 7.34 5.23
N PRO A 66 -11.02 7.57 4.02
CA PRO A 66 -10.49 8.88 3.71
C PRO A 66 -11.70 9.81 3.72
N ASP A 67 -11.60 10.89 4.47
CA ASP A 67 -12.43 12.07 4.24
C ASP A 67 -12.46 12.31 2.73
N ASP A 68 -13.67 12.29 2.19
CA ASP A 68 -14.02 12.79 0.87
C ASP A 68 -13.48 14.23 0.83
N ASP A 69 -12.36 14.45 0.12
CA ASP A 69 -11.86 15.80 -0.15
C ASP A 69 -12.78 16.35 -1.26
N PRO A 70 -13.61 17.37 -0.97
CA PRO A 70 -14.71 17.81 -1.84
C PRO A 70 -14.29 18.36 -3.20
#